data_AF-A0ABD3BCX9-F1
#
_entry.id   AF-A0ABD3BCX9-F1
#
_cell.length_a   1.000
_cell.length_b   1.000
_cell.length_c   1.000
_cell.angle_alpha   90.00
_cell.angle_beta   90.00
_cell.angle_gamma   90.00
#
_symmetry.space_group_name_H-M   'P 1'
#
loop_
_entity.id
_entity.type
_entity.pdbx_description
1 polymer ?
#
loop_
_entity_poly.entity_id
_entity_poly.type
_entity_poly.pdbx_seq_one_letter_code
_entity_poly.pdbx_strand_id
1 'polypeptide(L)'
;MVPKSEWLLMFITFSFLLSSCNYLQANAVRNDKGKRIVISEECSNNEEEIWAPIMNVRSPKVLEYGKFAVEAMNSLECLNPDHKTMIFKKVHQGATQKQGQQLNIWIEVECMYKNKKNKDRPVYRVEMSEIESTNDKQVTNIIKRSEVDSTNYKEDTNTTKRPRK
;
A
#
# COMPACT_ATOMS: atom_id res chain seq x y z
N MET A 1 -36.56 -40.18 -25.14
CA MET A 1 -37.53 -39.09 -25.43
C MET A 1 -37.32 -38.01 -24.38
N VAL A 2 -37.06 -36.79 -24.85
CA VAL A 2 -36.71 -35.61 -24.05
C VAL A 2 -37.95 -35.05 -23.35
N PRO A 3 -37.93 -34.73 -22.05
CA PRO A 3 -38.86 -33.76 -21.51
C PRO A 3 -38.35 -32.35 -21.84
N LYS A 4 -39.16 -31.67 -22.64
CA LYS A 4 -39.16 -30.22 -22.80
C LYS A 4 -39.64 -29.58 -21.49
N SER A 5 -39.34 -28.29 -21.38
CA SER A 5 -39.94 -27.28 -20.49
C SER A 5 -39.63 -27.36 -19.00
N GLU A 6 -38.52 -26.75 -18.60
CA GLU A 6 -38.60 -25.74 -17.54
C GLU A 6 -38.25 -24.38 -18.15
N TRP A 7 -39.31 -23.61 -18.31
CA TRP A 7 -39.31 -22.23 -18.71
C TRP A 7 -38.86 -21.38 -17.51
N LEU A 8 -37.95 -20.46 -17.79
CA LEU A 8 -38.18 -19.04 -17.49
C LEU A 8 -38.52 -18.71 -16.02
N LEU A 9 -37.52 -18.80 -15.15
CA LEU A 9 -37.46 -17.98 -13.92
C LEU A 9 -36.57 -16.77 -14.23
N MET A 10 -37.22 -15.69 -14.65
CA MET A 10 -37.37 -14.46 -13.84
C MET A 10 -36.05 -13.71 -13.68
N PHE A 11 -35.76 -12.75 -14.57
CA PHE A 11 -36.09 -11.33 -14.34
C PHE A 11 -35.63 -10.83 -12.96
N ILE A 12 -34.34 -10.49 -12.85
CA ILE A 12 -33.91 -9.38 -12.01
C ILE A 12 -33.05 -8.46 -12.88
N THR A 13 -33.75 -7.72 -13.75
CA THR A 13 -33.29 -6.42 -14.22
C THR A 13 -33.42 -5.45 -13.05
N PHE A 14 -32.33 -5.25 -12.30
CA PHE A 14 -32.31 -4.19 -11.29
C PHE A 14 -31.92 -2.89 -11.99
N SER A 15 -32.97 -2.21 -12.46
CA SER A 15 -32.95 -0.80 -12.85
C SER A 15 -32.53 0.05 -11.66
N PHE A 16 -31.27 0.48 -11.62
CA PHE A 16 -30.86 1.70 -10.91
C PHE A 16 -30.07 2.57 -11.88
N LEU A 17 -30.81 3.16 -12.80
CA LEU A 17 -30.44 4.40 -13.47
C LEU A 17 -31.20 5.54 -12.78
N LEU A 18 -30.44 6.58 -12.45
CA LEU A 18 -30.84 7.94 -12.08
C LEU A 18 -31.19 8.16 -10.60
N SER A 19 -30.23 8.69 -9.84
CA SER A 19 -30.39 10.02 -9.24
C SER A 19 -29.10 10.48 -8.54
N SER A 20 -28.27 11.21 -9.28
CA SER A 20 -27.55 12.37 -8.74
C SER A 20 -27.04 13.19 -9.92
N CYS A 21 -27.85 14.18 -10.30
CA CYS A 21 -27.47 15.27 -11.17
C CYS A 21 -26.27 16.01 -10.54
N ASN A 22 -25.06 15.78 -11.07
CA ASN A 22 -23.99 16.77 -10.91
C ASN A 22 -24.09 17.75 -12.07
N TYR A 23 -24.38 19.01 -11.72
CA TYR A 23 -24.33 20.16 -12.60
C TYR A 23 -22.91 20.28 -13.19
N LEU A 24 -22.71 19.78 -14.41
CA LEU A 24 -21.55 20.13 -15.23
C LEU A 24 -21.85 21.46 -15.92
N GLN A 25 -21.19 22.52 -15.45
CA GLN A 25 -21.24 23.83 -16.06
C GLN A 25 -20.38 23.80 -17.33
N ALA A 26 -21.00 23.56 -18.47
CA ALA A 26 -20.36 23.66 -19.78
C ALA A 26 -20.05 25.14 -20.09
N ASN A 27 -18.79 25.54 -19.98
CA ASN A 27 -18.35 26.82 -20.52
C ASN A 27 -18.24 26.71 -22.04
N ALA A 28 -19.27 27.16 -22.74
CA ALA A 28 -19.27 27.28 -24.19
C ALA A 28 -18.41 28.48 -24.60
N VAL A 29 -17.22 28.23 -25.17
CA VAL A 29 -16.45 29.27 -25.88
C VAL A 29 -16.90 29.27 -27.33
N ARG A 30 -17.42 30.42 -27.81
CA ARG A 30 -17.75 30.64 -29.23
C ARG A 30 -16.50 31.08 -29.98
N ASN A 31 -16.22 30.45 -31.13
CA ASN A 31 -15.32 31.00 -32.15
C ASN A 31 -16.16 31.72 -33.23
N ASP A 32 -15.58 32.71 -33.91
CA ASP A 32 -16.17 33.72 -34.79
C ASP A 32 -16.96 33.21 -36.01
N LYS A 33 -17.15 31.89 -36.15
CA LYS A 33 -17.91 31.27 -37.24
C LYS A 33 -19.16 30.51 -36.78
N GLY A 34 -19.61 30.74 -35.54
CA GLY A 34 -20.90 30.21 -35.05
C GLY A 34 -21.00 28.69 -34.96
N LYS A 35 -19.88 27.96 -35.09
CA LYS A 35 -19.84 26.50 -34.98
C LYS A 35 -19.59 26.14 -33.52
N ARG A 36 -20.54 25.44 -32.88
CA ARG A 36 -20.35 24.81 -31.56
C ARG A 36 -19.25 23.76 -31.68
N ILE A 37 -18.08 24.03 -31.10
CA ILE A 37 -17.08 22.99 -30.86
C ILE A 37 -17.38 22.48 -29.46
N VAL A 38 -17.97 21.29 -29.37
CA VAL A 38 -18.06 20.56 -28.11
C VAL A 38 -16.69 19.91 -27.94
N ILE A 39 -15.83 20.53 -27.13
CA ILE A 39 -14.64 19.86 -26.63
C ILE A 39 -15.14 18.98 -25.48
N SER A 40 -15.59 17.77 -25.80
CA SER A 40 -15.69 16.72 -24.78
C SER A 40 -14.27 16.28 -24.49
N GLU A 41 -13.66 16.96 -23.53
CA GLU A 41 -12.45 16.51 -22.88
C GLU A 41 -12.85 15.27 -22.07
N GLU A 42 -12.78 14.09 -22.72
CA GLU A 42 -12.70 12.84 -21.98
C GLU A 42 -11.37 12.89 -21.23
N CYS A 43 -11.38 13.47 -20.04
CA CYS A 43 -10.34 13.26 -19.04
C CYS A 43 -10.39 11.78 -18.66
N SER A 44 -9.75 10.96 -19.49
CA SER A 44 -9.21 9.68 -19.05
C SER A 44 -8.25 10.02 -17.91
N ASN A 45 -8.73 9.93 -16.67
CA ASN A 45 -7.90 9.93 -15.46
C ASN A 45 -7.08 8.64 -15.45
N ASN A 46 -6.16 8.51 -16.40
CA ASN A 46 -4.96 7.70 -16.21
C ASN A 46 -4.05 8.51 -15.29
N GLU A 47 -4.49 8.71 -14.03
CA GLU A 47 -3.56 8.98 -12.95
C GLU A 47 -2.65 7.75 -12.91
N GLU A 48 -1.44 7.86 -13.46
CA GLU A 48 -0.40 6.89 -13.15
C GLU A 48 -0.32 6.84 -11.62
N GLU A 49 -0.77 5.73 -11.04
CA GLU A 49 -0.86 5.58 -9.59
C GLU A 49 0.57 5.57 -9.01
N ILE A 50 1.05 6.75 -8.62
CA ILE A 50 2.40 6.96 -8.10
C ILE A 50 2.48 6.43 -6.67
N TRP A 51 3.60 5.79 -6.34
CA TRP A 51 3.92 5.41 -4.97
C TRP A 51 4.08 6.66 -4.08
N ALA A 52 3.18 6.82 -3.11
CA ALA A 52 3.23 7.89 -2.12
C ALA A 52 4.07 7.43 -0.90
N PRO A 53 5.14 8.16 -0.52
CA PRO A 53 5.96 7.78 0.63
C PRO A 53 5.18 7.87 1.95
N ILE A 54 5.43 6.92 2.85
CA ILE A 54 4.87 6.93 4.20
C ILE A 54 5.62 7.98 5.03
N MET A 55 4.98 9.12 5.28
CA MET A 55 5.58 10.24 6.00
C MET A 55 5.76 9.96 7.51
N ASN A 56 4.91 9.12 8.10
CA ASN A 56 4.98 8.78 9.52
C ASN A 56 5.03 7.25 9.74
N VAL A 57 6.24 6.72 9.74
CA VAL A 57 6.53 5.30 9.96
C VAL A 57 6.24 4.81 11.38
N ARG A 58 6.00 5.73 12.33
CA ARG A 58 5.63 5.41 13.73
C ARG A 58 4.13 5.48 13.97
N SER A 59 3.33 5.78 12.94
CA SER A 59 1.87 5.78 13.07
C SER A 59 1.36 4.38 13.44
N PRO A 60 0.30 4.25 14.26
CA PRO A 60 -0.22 2.95 14.69
C PRO A 60 -0.50 2.00 13.52
N LYS A 61 -1.13 2.51 12.46
CA LYS A 61 -1.44 1.75 11.24
C LYS A 61 -0.19 1.19 10.54
N VAL A 62 0.90 1.96 10.47
CA VAL A 62 2.15 1.48 9.88
C VAL A 62 2.86 0.46 10.77
N LEU A 63 2.78 0.63 12.09
CA LEU A 63 3.31 -0.36 13.03
C LEU A 63 2.53 -1.68 12.98
N GLU A 64 1.23 -1.64 12.69
CA GLU A 64 0.42 -2.84 12.45
C GLU A 64 0.87 -3.58 11.18
N TYR A 65 1.11 -2.88 10.07
CA TYR A 65 1.71 -3.50 8.88
C TYR A 65 3.07 -4.15 9.18
N GLY A 66 3.92 -3.46 9.97
CA GLY A 66 5.21 -4.00 10.39
C GLY A 66 5.09 -5.28 11.22
N LYS A 67 4.12 -5.36 12.14
CA LYS A 67 3.86 -6.57 12.93
C LYS A 67 3.30 -7.69 12.08
N PHE A 68 2.33 -7.39 11.23
CA PHE A 68 1.72 -8.34 10.30
C PHE A 68 2.77 -8.95 9.36
N ALA A 69 3.69 -8.14 8.83
CA ALA A 69 4.80 -8.60 8.02
C ALA A 69 5.68 -9.64 8.75
N VAL A 70 6.02 -9.37 10.01
CA VAL A 70 6.86 -10.29 10.81
C VAL A 70 6.13 -11.57 11.16
N GLU A 71 4.84 -11.49 11.45
CA GLU A 71 3.99 -12.66 11.66
C GLU A 71 3.95 -13.54 10.40
N ALA A 72 3.70 -12.95 9.22
CA ALA A 72 3.74 -13.66 7.95
C ALA A 72 5.12 -14.30 7.69
N MET A 73 6.20 -13.58 7.94
CA MET A 73 7.57 -14.11 7.81
C MET A 73 7.84 -15.30 8.75
N ASN A 74 7.31 -15.27 9.97
CA ASN A 74 7.48 -16.37 10.93
C ASN A 74 6.70 -17.63 10.52
N SER A 75 5.60 -17.46 9.78
CA SER A 75 4.80 -18.57 9.23
C SER A 75 5.43 -19.20 7.98
N LEU A 76 6.42 -18.55 7.35
CA LEU A 76 7.12 -19.06 6.17
C LEU A 76 8.36 -19.86 6.58
N GLU A 77 8.29 -21.18 6.50
CA GLU A 77 9.38 -22.10 6.83
C GLU A 77 10.67 -21.81 6.03
N CYS A 78 10.54 -21.36 4.77
CA CYS A 78 11.69 -21.06 3.89
C CYS A 78 12.52 -19.86 4.36
N LEU A 79 11.91 -18.90 5.07
CA LEU A 79 12.61 -17.74 5.65
C LEU A 79 13.14 -18.03 7.05
N ASN A 80 12.76 -19.19 7.60
CA ASN A 80 13.10 -19.58 8.95
C ASN A 80 13.57 -21.04 9.04
N PRO A 81 14.68 -21.40 8.36
CA PRO A 81 15.16 -22.79 8.31
C PRO A 81 15.53 -23.37 9.68
N ASP A 82 15.77 -22.51 10.68
CA ASP A 82 16.10 -22.91 12.05
C ASP A 82 14.92 -22.71 13.04
N HIS A 83 13.70 -22.41 12.56
CA HIS A 83 12.54 -22.03 13.37
C HIS A 83 12.81 -20.93 14.43
N LYS A 84 13.77 -20.04 14.15
CA LYS A 84 14.10 -18.89 14.98
C LYS A 84 13.00 -17.83 14.85
N THR A 85 12.15 -17.71 15.85
CA THR A 85 11.11 -16.68 15.88
C THR A 85 11.71 -15.28 15.76
N MET A 86 11.29 -14.52 14.76
CA MET A 86 11.60 -13.11 14.59
C MET A 86 10.60 -12.25 15.37
N ILE A 87 11.10 -11.16 15.94
CA ILE A 87 10.32 -10.17 16.67
C ILE A 87 10.42 -8.84 15.95
N PHE A 88 9.29 -8.20 15.72
CA PHE A 88 9.20 -6.86 15.16
C PHE A 88 9.95 -5.84 16.04
N LYS A 89 10.77 -4.99 15.42
CA LYS A 89 11.44 -3.87 16.10
C LYS A 89 10.93 -2.51 15.65
N LYS A 90 11.06 -2.20 14.36
CA LYS A 90 10.60 -0.93 13.81
C LYS A 90 10.41 -1.01 12.29
N VAL A 91 9.67 -0.06 11.77
CA VAL A 91 9.62 0.25 10.33
C VAL A 91 10.60 1.40 10.07
N HIS A 92 11.49 1.24 9.09
CA HIS A 92 12.45 2.27 8.69
C HIS A 92 11.83 3.25 7.70
N GLN A 93 11.18 2.72 6.67
CA GLN A 93 10.56 3.47 5.58
C GLN A 93 9.53 2.61 4.85
N GLY A 94 8.75 3.24 3.98
CA GLY A 94 7.78 2.56 3.13
C GLY A 94 7.06 3.52 2.20
N ALA A 95 6.26 2.96 1.31
CA ALA A 95 5.34 3.73 0.48
C ALA A 95 4.05 2.95 0.25
N THR A 96 3.03 3.68 -0.19
CA THR A 96 1.72 3.14 -0.53
C THR A 96 1.32 3.55 -1.94
N GLN A 97 0.60 2.68 -2.63
CA GLN A 97 0.02 2.94 -3.94
C GLN A 97 -1.43 2.46 -3.89
N LYS A 98 -2.37 3.36 -4.15
CA LYS A 98 -3.79 3.01 -4.23
C LYS A 98 -4.11 2.57 -5.65
N GLN A 99 -4.76 1.41 -5.79
CA GLN A 99 -5.22 0.81 -7.04
C GLN A 99 -6.70 0.44 -6.93
N GLY A 100 -7.58 1.36 -7.29
CA GLY A 100 -9.01 1.22 -7.05
C GLY A 100 -9.33 1.01 -5.55
N GLN A 101 -9.80 -0.19 -5.17
CA GLN A 101 -10.08 -0.56 -3.76
C GLN A 101 -8.90 -1.23 -3.04
N GLN A 102 -7.81 -1.51 -3.77
CA GLN A 102 -6.63 -2.17 -3.23
C GLN A 102 -5.58 -1.12 -2.85
N LEU A 103 -5.00 -1.24 -1.67
CA LEU A 103 -3.88 -0.46 -1.21
C LEU A 103 -2.63 -1.35 -1.24
N ASN A 104 -1.77 -1.13 -2.22
CA ASN A 104 -0.45 -1.76 -2.25
C ASN A 104 0.49 -1.00 -1.32
N ILE A 105 1.30 -1.74 -0.57
CA ILE A 105 2.17 -1.23 0.48
C ILE A 105 3.51 -1.93 0.36
N TRP A 106 4.61 -1.18 0.43
CA TRP A 106 5.90 -1.77 0.77
C TRP A 106 6.50 -1.08 1.99
N ILE A 107 7.13 -1.86 2.86
CA ILE A 107 7.78 -1.37 4.08
C ILE A 107 9.13 -2.07 4.29
N GLU A 108 10.10 -1.34 4.81
CA GLU A 108 11.35 -1.90 5.33
C GLU A 108 11.24 -2.12 6.84
N VAL A 109 11.27 -3.38 7.27
CA VAL A 109 11.04 -3.80 8.65
C VAL A 109 12.32 -4.36 9.25
N GLU A 110 12.74 -3.80 10.38
CA GLU A 110 13.81 -4.35 11.21
C GLU A 110 13.26 -5.41 12.16
N CYS A 111 13.93 -6.56 12.17
CA CYS A 111 13.57 -7.71 12.99
C CYS A 111 14.69 -8.05 13.99
N MET A 112 14.36 -8.80 15.03
CA MET A 112 15.34 -9.38 15.95
C MET A 112 14.97 -10.83 16.24
N TYR A 113 15.94 -11.74 16.23
CA TYR A 113 15.69 -13.14 16.57
C TYR A 113 15.53 -13.32 18.09
N LYS A 114 14.47 -14.01 18.53
CA LYS A 114 14.12 -14.21 19.96
C LYS A 114 15.24 -14.86 20.79
N ASN A 115 16.03 -15.75 20.19
CA ASN A 115 17.01 -16.58 20.90
C ASN A 115 18.48 -16.30 20.54
N LYS A 116 18.78 -15.30 19.70
CA LYS A 116 20.17 -14.92 19.42
C LYS A 116 20.61 -13.82 20.39
N LYS A 117 21.71 -14.06 21.13
CA LYS A 117 22.47 -13.01 21.83
C LYS A 117 23.15 -12.02 20.87
N ASN A 118 23.14 -12.31 19.57
CA ASN A 118 23.72 -11.44 18.56
C ASN A 118 22.88 -10.17 18.36
N LYS A 119 23.60 -9.06 18.20
CA LYS A 119 23.09 -7.76 17.73
C LYS A 119 22.59 -7.79 16.28
N ASP A 120 22.38 -8.97 15.72
CA ASP A 120 21.94 -9.17 14.35
C ASP A 120 20.49 -8.71 14.24
N ARG A 121 20.30 -7.66 13.43
CA ARG A 121 19.03 -6.97 13.23
C ARG A 121 18.75 -6.91 11.74
N PRO A 122 18.36 -8.04 11.14
CA PRO A 122 18.11 -8.08 9.71
C PRO A 122 16.97 -7.14 9.36
N VAL A 123 17.11 -6.48 8.20
CA VAL A 123 16.09 -5.62 7.62
C VAL A 123 15.51 -6.33 6.41
N TYR A 124 14.19 -6.41 6.35
CA TYR A 124 13.45 -6.99 5.24
C TYR A 124 12.61 -5.93 4.57
N ARG A 125 12.63 -5.88 3.25
CA ARG A 125 11.60 -5.20 2.48
C ARG A 125 10.45 -6.16 2.29
N VAL A 126 9.26 -5.75 2.71
CA VAL A 126 8.05 -6.54 2.63
C VAL A 126 7.05 -5.77 1.79
N GLU A 127 6.51 -6.43 0.78
CA GLU A 127 5.44 -5.90 -0.07
C GLU A 127 4.15 -6.65 0.27
N MET A 128 3.06 -5.92 0.37
CA MET A 128 1.76 -6.43 0.76
C MET A 128 0.64 -5.63 0.10
N SER A 129 -0.55 -6.19 0.07
CA SER A 129 -1.78 -5.51 -0.33
C SER A 129 -2.80 -5.54 0.79
N GLU A 130 -3.62 -4.50 0.87
CA GLU A 130 -4.80 -4.41 1.73
C GLU A 130 -6.03 -4.08 0.87
N ILE A 131 -7.12 -4.83 1.03
CA ILE A 131 -8.41 -4.47 0.44
C ILE A 131 -9.14 -3.54 1.41
N GLU A 132 -9.31 -2.26 1.06
CA GLU A 132 -9.84 -1.24 2.00
C GLU A 132 -11.24 -1.56 2.52
N SER A 133 -12.07 -2.25 1.74
CA SER A 133 -13.45 -2.59 2.09
C SER A 133 -13.58 -3.72 3.11
N THR A 134 -12.62 -4.64 3.15
CA THR A 134 -12.63 -5.81 4.04
C THR A 134 -11.53 -5.80 5.09
N ASN A 135 -10.55 -4.90 4.96
CA ASN A 135 -9.30 -4.89 5.73
C ASN A 135 -8.46 -6.18 5.58
N ASP A 136 -8.74 -6.99 4.57
CA ASP A 136 -7.97 -8.20 4.28
C ASP A 136 -6.58 -7.81 3.81
N LYS A 137 -5.56 -8.39 4.44
CA LYS A 137 -4.15 -8.12 4.17
C LYS A 137 -3.47 -9.38 3.66
N GLN A 138 -2.61 -9.21 2.66
CA GLN A 138 -1.82 -10.30 2.11
C GLN A 138 -0.39 -9.84 1.87
N VAL A 139 0.59 -10.58 2.38
CA VAL A 139 2.00 -10.38 2.01
C VAL A 139 2.23 -11.03 0.64
N THR A 140 2.76 -10.25 -0.29
CA THR A 140 3.00 -10.69 -1.68
C THR A 140 4.46 -10.97 -1.96
N ASN A 141 5.38 -10.25 -1.30
CA ASN A 141 6.81 -10.41 -1.52
C ASN A 141 7.63 -10.06 -0.27
N ILE A 142 8.74 -10.76 -0.07
CA ILE A 142 9.64 -10.59 1.08
C ILE A 142 11.08 -10.69 0.60
N ILE A 143 11.84 -9.62 0.78
CA ILE A 143 13.22 -9.51 0.32
C ILE A 143 14.11 -9.18 1.52
N LYS A 144 15.08 -10.04 1.83
CA LYS A 144 16.11 -9.73 2.83
C LYS A 144 17.06 -8.69 2.23
N ARG A 145 17.21 -7.53 2.88
CA ARG A 145 18.25 -6.58 2.48
C ARG A 145 19.60 -7.17 2.89
N SER A 146 20.54 -7.26 1.96
CA SER A 146 21.93 -7.60 2.28
C SER A 146 22.48 -6.57 3.28
N GLU A 147 23.43 -6.98 4.12
CA GLU A 147 24.14 -6.11 5.05
C GLU A 147 24.90 -5.05 4.25
N VAL A 148 24.24 -3.94 3.92
CA VAL A 148 24.91 -2.74 3.44
C VAL A 148 25.61 -2.16 4.67
N ASP A 149 26.95 -2.17 4.63
CA ASP A 149 27.85 -1.66 5.67
C ASP A 149 27.24 -0.46 6.40
N SER A 150 26.88 -0.67 7.66
CA SER A 150 26.25 0.32 8.53
C SER A 150 27.22 1.42 8.98
N THR A 151 28.36 1.59 8.30
CA THR A 151 29.43 2.53 8.64
C THR A 151 29.17 3.97 8.21
N ASN A 152 28.07 4.27 7.50
CA ASN A 152 27.77 5.62 7.00
C ASN A 152 26.53 6.32 7.58
N TYR A 153 25.96 5.84 8.69
CA TYR A 153 25.08 6.69 9.50
C TYR A 153 25.91 7.43 10.56
N LYS A 154 26.65 8.47 10.13
CA LYS A 154 27.12 9.49 11.07
C LYS A 154 25.93 10.38 11.41
N GLU A 155 25.40 10.14 12.60
CA GLU A 155 24.51 11.05 13.28
C GLU A 155 25.32 12.31 13.62
N ASP A 156 25.25 13.35 12.78
CA ASP A 156 25.84 14.66 13.06
C ASP A 156 25.04 15.35 14.18
N THR A 157 25.21 14.88 15.42
CA THR A 157 24.80 15.65 16.59
C THR A 157 25.87 16.69 16.88
N ASN A 158 25.78 17.84 16.21
CA ASN A 158 26.43 19.08 16.63
C ASN A 158 25.82 19.52 17.97
N THR A 159 26.44 19.12 19.09
CA THR A 159 26.17 19.72 20.40
C THR A 159 27.25 20.76 20.70
N THR A 160 26.96 22.00 20.32
CA THR A 160 27.71 23.17 20.77
C THR A 160 27.54 23.31 22.29
N LYS A 161 28.54 22.90 23.06
CA LYS A 161 28.61 23.18 24.50
C LYS A 161 28.74 24.68 24.71
N ARG A 162 27.75 25.30 25.36
CA ARG A 162 27.88 26.67 25.90
C ARG A 162 28.94 26.68 27.00
N PRO A 163 29.88 27.64 27.03
CA PRO A 163 30.77 27.82 28.16
C PRO A 163 29.98 28.31 29.37
N ARG A 164 30.25 27.75 30.55
CA ARG A 164 29.84 28.33 31.82
C ARG A 164 30.79 29.49 32.13
N LYS A 165 30.20 30.59 32.61
CA LYS A 165 30.84 31.83 33.04
C LYS A 165 31.91 31.59 34.09
#